data_AF-A0A2E8RZN0-F1
#
_entry.id   AF-A0A2E8RZN0-F1
#
_cell.length_a   1.000
_cell.length_b   1.000
_cell.length_c   1.000
_cell.angle_alpha   90.00
_cell.angle_beta   90.00
_cell.angle_gamma   90.00
#
_symmetry.space_group_name_H-M   'P 1'
#
loop_
_entity.id
_entity.type
_entity.pdbx_description
1 polymer ?
#
loop_
_entity_poly.entity_id
_entity_poly.type
_entity_poly.pdbx_seq_one_letter_code
_entity_poly.pdbx_strand_id
1 'polypeptide(L)'
;MMRFYHIHSSLGALLLALIACFGCAPQEPGIDSLIYADELVSYSAGDGAGYGQTHLPGVVLGAPQGAGPMAGSLDVLSLGAGGEIVIAFTSTPIIDGPGDDFIVFENAFHVAGNDEDTWVELAEVSVSMDGQIWHTYPCQTIDGPEESWSGCAGWNPVLPIESVDTLGDLGGDRFDLADLGVTQARYIRIRDLSTQSIAPTAGFDLDAVAAIHHP
;
A
#
# COMPACT_ATOMS: atom_id res chain seq x y z
N MET A 1 18.90 31.68 -79.82
CA MET A 1 19.26 31.78 -78.39
C MET A 1 18.10 31.21 -77.58
N MET A 2 18.08 29.89 -77.40
CA MET A 2 17.01 29.15 -76.73
C MET A 2 17.62 28.50 -75.48
N ARG A 3 17.14 28.90 -74.30
CA ARG A 3 17.57 28.40 -72.99
C ARG A 3 16.95 27.03 -72.75
N PHE A 4 17.77 26.01 -72.51
CA PHE A 4 17.35 24.77 -71.86
C PHE A 4 17.38 24.97 -70.34
N TYR A 5 16.26 24.68 -69.67
CA TYR A 5 16.19 24.56 -68.21
C TYR A 5 16.49 23.10 -67.82
N HIS A 6 17.52 22.89 -67.01
CA HIS A 6 17.73 21.64 -66.29
C HIS A 6 16.83 21.59 -65.06
N ILE A 7 16.01 20.57 -64.96
CA ILE A 7 15.25 20.20 -63.76
C ILE A 7 16.20 19.33 -62.92
N HIS A 8 16.51 19.73 -61.69
CA HIS A 8 17.10 18.84 -60.68
C HIS A 8 16.01 18.49 -59.68
N SER A 9 15.70 17.20 -59.61
CA SER A 9 14.86 16.59 -58.59
C SER A 9 15.72 16.23 -57.38
N SER A 10 15.53 16.94 -56.28
CA SER A 10 16.06 16.54 -54.97
C SER A 10 14.97 15.77 -54.22
N LEU A 11 15.12 14.46 -54.13
CA LEU A 11 14.39 13.62 -53.17
C LEU A 11 14.74 14.11 -51.74
N GLY A 12 13.76 14.71 -51.05
CA GLY A 12 13.86 14.98 -49.62
C GLY A 12 13.62 13.69 -48.84
N ALA A 13 14.65 13.18 -48.16
CA ALA A 13 14.49 12.14 -47.15
C ALA A 13 13.80 12.75 -45.93
N LEU A 14 12.56 12.34 -45.66
CA LEU A 14 11.83 12.71 -44.45
C LEU A 14 12.34 11.83 -43.31
N LEU A 15 13.29 12.36 -42.53
CA LEU A 15 13.77 11.71 -41.31
C LEU A 15 12.73 11.97 -40.21
N LEU A 16 11.83 11.01 -39.94
CA LEU A 16 11.02 11.03 -38.72
C LEU A 16 11.96 10.77 -37.53
N ALA A 17 12.24 11.82 -36.77
CA ALA A 17 12.85 11.67 -35.46
C ALA A 17 11.80 11.07 -34.50
N LEU A 18 11.91 9.77 -34.20
CA LEU A 18 11.32 9.23 -32.98
C LEU A 18 12.07 9.85 -31.80
N ILE A 19 11.45 10.82 -31.15
CA ILE A 19 11.87 11.26 -29.82
C ILE A 19 11.46 10.13 -28.86
N ALA A 20 12.40 9.24 -28.55
CA ALA A 20 12.23 8.31 -27.44
C ALA A 20 12.20 9.16 -26.16
N CYS A 21 11.03 9.22 -25.51
CA CYS A 21 10.88 9.85 -24.21
C CYS A 21 11.47 8.91 -23.15
N PHE A 22 12.81 8.86 -23.05
CA PHE A 22 13.50 8.26 -21.91
C PHE A 22 13.28 9.19 -20.72
N GLY A 23 12.21 8.96 -19.96
CA GLY A 23 11.86 9.76 -18.78
C GLY A 23 10.36 9.96 -18.51
N CYS A 24 9.46 9.29 -19.23
CA CYS A 24 8.01 9.39 -19.01
C CYS A 24 7.49 8.27 -18.09
N ALA A 25 8.25 7.87 -17.09
CA ALA A 25 7.66 7.19 -15.94
C ALA A 25 7.08 8.29 -15.04
N PRO A 26 5.79 8.23 -14.66
CA PRO A 26 5.29 9.14 -13.63
C PRO A 26 6.17 8.99 -12.39
N GLN A 27 6.66 10.11 -11.88
CA GLN A 27 7.43 10.13 -10.65
C GLN A 27 6.44 9.84 -9.50
N GLU A 28 6.71 8.81 -8.71
CA GLU A 28 5.94 8.52 -7.50
C GLU A 28 5.87 9.78 -6.60
N PRO A 29 4.73 10.04 -5.94
CA PRO A 29 4.64 11.11 -4.96
C PRO A 29 5.69 10.95 -3.85
N GLY A 30 6.19 12.08 -3.34
CA GLY A 30 7.12 12.07 -2.21
C GLY A 30 6.41 11.70 -0.90
N ILE A 31 7.16 11.18 0.08
CA ILE A 31 6.61 10.80 1.39
C ILE A 31 5.83 11.95 2.06
N ASP A 32 6.31 13.19 1.91
CA ASP A 32 5.66 14.39 2.46
C ASP A 32 4.26 14.68 1.88
N SER A 33 3.89 14.02 0.78
CA SER A 33 2.57 14.16 0.17
C SER A 33 1.55 13.13 0.67
N LEU A 34 1.97 12.13 1.44
CA LEU A 34 1.05 11.14 2.00
C LEU A 34 0.02 11.82 2.92
N ILE A 35 -1.23 11.43 2.75
CA ILE A 35 -2.28 11.65 3.75
C ILE A 35 -2.54 10.32 4.46
N TYR A 36 -2.89 10.38 5.73
CA TYR A 36 -3.15 9.19 6.54
C TYR A 36 -4.63 9.09 6.88
N ALA A 37 -5.10 7.87 7.15
CA ALA A 37 -6.44 7.69 7.70
C ALA A 37 -6.60 8.53 8.97
N ASP A 38 -7.76 9.18 9.12
CA ASP A 38 -8.03 10.18 10.15
C ASP A 38 -9.23 9.83 11.05
N GLU A 39 -9.89 8.69 10.79
CA GLU A 39 -10.99 8.18 11.60
C GLU A 39 -10.93 6.66 11.78
N LEU A 40 -11.15 6.21 13.02
CA LEU A 40 -11.50 4.82 13.34
C LEU A 40 -13.02 4.67 13.31
N VAL A 41 -13.55 3.95 12.31
CA VAL A 41 -15.00 3.76 12.12
C VAL A 41 -15.51 2.61 12.98
N SER A 42 -14.81 1.47 12.99
CA SER A 42 -15.17 0.31 13.81
C SER A 42 -13.97 -0.59 14.05
N TYR A 43 -13.98 -1.29 15.19
CA TYR A 43 -13.02 -2.34 15.51
C TYR A 43 -13.75 -3.50 16.19
N SER A 44 -13.48 -4.72 15.71
CA SER A 44 -13.93 -5.96 16.31
C SER A 44 -12.70 -6.82 16.59
N ALA A 45 -12.35 -6.93 17.87
CA ALA A 45 -11.23 -7.75 18.32
C ALA A 45 -11.45 -9.24 17.99
N GLY A 46 -10.44 -9.86 17.39
CA GLY A 46 -10.35 -11.31 17.22
C GLY A 46 -9.82 -12.01 18.48
N ASP A 47 -9.75 -13.33 18.41
CA ASP A 47 -9.22 -14.14 19.52
C ASP A 47 -7.73 -13.81 19.72
N GLY A 48 -7.32 -13.56 20.96
CA GLY A 48 -5.93 -13.25 21.29
C GLY A 48 -5.49 -11.81 20.99
N ALA A 49 -6.41 -10.92 20.58
CA ALA A 49 -6.15 -9.49 20.55
C ALA A 49 -5.90 -8.90 21.95
N GLY A 50 -5.42 -7.65 22.00
CA GLY A 50 -5.34 -6.89 23.24
C GLY A 50 -4.22 -5.85 23.27
N TYR A 51 -3.13 -6.12 22.54
CA TYR A 51 -2.05 -5.17 22.38
C TYR A 51 -2.52 -3.94 21.60
N GLY A 52 -2.03 -2.75 21.96
CA GLY A 52 -2.41 -1.48 21.32
C GLY A 52 -3.81 -0.94 21.66
N GLN A 53 -4.76 -1.78 22.09
CA GLN A 53 -6.17 -1.38 22.24
C GLN A 53 -6.40 -0.16 23.15
N THR A 54 -5.60 0.01 24.20
CA THR A 54 -5.73 1.17 25.13
C THR A 54 -5.30 2.50 24.50
N HIS A 55 -4.63 2.47 23.35
CA HIS A 55 -4.15 3.64 22.62
C HIS A 55 -5.07 4.01 21.44
N LEU A 56 -6.17 3.29 21.23
CA LEU A 56 -7.12 3.63 20.18
C LEU A 56 -7.83 4.97 20.42
N PRO A 57 -8.13 5.73 19.35
CA PRO A 57 -7.83 5.40 17.95
C PRO A 57 -6.41 5.79 17.52
N GLY A 58 -5.64 6.51 18.35
CA GLY A 58 -4.40 7.17 17.95
C GLY A 58 -3.31 6.24 17.40
N VAL A 59 -3.24 5.00 17.88
CA VAL A 59 -2.23 4.00 17.45
C VAL A 59 -2.42 3.46 16.03
N VAL A 60 -3.55 3.77 15.36
CA VAL A 60 -3.80 3.33 13.97
C VAL A 60 -4.05 4.50 13.00
N LEU A 61 -3.82 5.74 13.47
CA LEU A 61 -4.09 6.96 12.72
C LEU A 61 -2.83 7.82 12.65
N GLY A 62 -2.61 8.47 11.51
CA GLY A 62 -1.39 9.25 11.27
C GLY A 62 -0.27 8.44 10.61
N ALA A 63 0.95 8.96 10.71
CA ALA A 63 2.11 8.39 10.04
C ALA A 63 2.60 7.10 10.72
N PRO A 64 3.06 6.11 9.94
CA PRO A 64 3.57 4.86 10.49
C PRO A 64 4.78 5.08 11.41
N GLN A 65 4.92 4.22 12.41
CA GLN A 65 6.03 4.19 13.34
C GLN A 65 6.82 2.88 13.20
N GLY A 66 7.35 2.59 12.01
CA GLY A 66 8.14 1.39 11.74
C GLY A 66 9.45 1.30 12.54
N ALA A 67 9.96 0.09 12.77
CA ALA A 67 11.24 -0.17 13.43
C ALA A 67 12.31 -0.77 12.49
N GLY A 68 12.00 -0.84 11.19
CA GLY A 68 12.88 -1.37 10.15
C GLY A 68 12.79 -2.90 10.03
N PRO A 69 13.59 -3.49 9.13
CA PRO A 69 13.37 -4.86 8.71
C PRO A 69 13.74 -5.92 9.76
N MET A 70 14.39 -5.55 10.87
CA MET A 70 14.95 -6.50 11.84
C MET A 70 14.20 -6.51 13.19
N ALA A 71 13.19 -5.65 13.35
CA ALA A 71 12.41 -5.56 14.58
C ALA A 71 11.01 -5.04 14.28
N GLY A 72 10.02 -5.54 15.03
CA GLY A 72 8.69 -4.94 15.06
C GLY A 72 8.67 -3.67 15.92
N SER A 73 7.89 -2.70 15.48
CA SER A 73 7.41 -1.58 16.29
C SER A 73 6.52 -2.03 17.44
N LEU A 74 6.37 -1.14 18.42
CA LEU A 74 5.44 -1.28 19.54
C LEU A 74 4.21 -0.37 19.40
N ASP A 75 4.17 0.48 18.38
CA ASP A 75 3.07 1.41 18.09
C ASP A 75 2.10 0.77 17.10
N VAL A 76 1.47 -0.33 17.53
CA VAL A 76 0.60 -1.14 16.69
C VAL A 76 -0.63 -1.62 17.46
N LEU A 77 -1.69 -1.94 16.72
CA LEU A 77 -2.87 -2.64 17.21
C LEU A 77 -2.91 -4.08 16.67
N SER A 78 -2.69 -5.07 17.53
CA SER A 78 -2.94 -6.47 17.17
C SER A 78 -4.45 -6.72 17.04
N LEU A 79 -4.88 -7.13 15.84
CA LEU A 79 -6.30 -7.36 15.57
C LEU A 79 -6.85 -8.60 16.28
N GLY A 80 -6.01 -9.59 16.59
CA GLY A 80 -6.44 -10.92 17.01
C GLY A 80 -6.83 -11.79 15.82
N ALA A 81 -6.92 -13.10 16.06
CA ALA A 81 -7.32 -14.05 15.03
C ALA A 81 -8.73 -13.76 14.50
N GLY A 82 -8.82 -13.46 13.20
CA GLY A 82 -10.06 -13.08 12.54
C GLY A 82 -10.60 -11.70 12.96
N GLY A 83 -9.79 -10.89 13.65
CA GLY A 83 -10.12 -9.53 14.01
C GLY A 83 -10.29 -8.63 12.79
N GLU A 84 -11.09 -7.59 12.93
CA GLU A 84 -11.43 -6.69 11.82
C GLU A 84 -11.43 -5.24 12.29
N ILE A 85 -10.92 -4.35 11.46
CA ILE A 85 -10.96 -2.92 11.68
C ILE A 85 -11.38 -2.19 10.40
N VAL A 86 -12.14 -1.11 10.58
CA VAL A 86 -12.48 -0.17 9.52
C VAL A 86 -11.99 1.21 9.92
N ILE A 87 -11.18 1.80 9.05
CA ILE A 87 -10.67 3.16 9.17
C ILE A 87 -11.08 3.97 7.94
N ALA A 88 -11.06 5.29 8.06
CA ALA A 88 -11.50 6.17 6.99
C ALA A 88 -10.58 7.37 6.77
N PHE A 89 -10.59 7.85 5.53
CA PHE A 89 -10.07 9.16 5.13
C PHE A 89 -11.22 10.15 5.02
N THR A 90 -11.58 10.83 6.11
CA THR A 90 -12.77 11.69 6.17
C THR A 90 -12.59 13.02 5.45
N SER A 91 -11.38 13.56 5.45
CA SER A 91 -11.07 14.84 4.81
C SER A 91 -11.06 14.74 3.29
N THR A 92 -10.42 13.70 2.75
CA THR A 92 -10.13 13.56 1.32
C THR A 92 -10.13 12.07 0.96
N PRO A 93 -10.91 11.60 -0.04
CA PRO A 93 -10.87 10.20 -0.44
C PRO A 93 -9.55 9.86 -1.16
N ILE A 94 -9.19 8.58 -1.15
CA ILE A 94 -8.21 8.00 -2.07
C ILE A 94 -8.82 8.03 -3.48
N ILE A 95 -8.04 8.37 -4.50
CA ILE A 95 -8.45 8.32 -5.91
C ILE A 95 -7.54 7.35 -6.66
N ASP A 96 -8.11 6.74 -7.69
CA ASP A 96 -7.37 5.92 -8.66
C ASP A 96 -6.42 6.80 -9.48
N GLY A 97 -5.12 6.54 -9.35
CA GLY A 97 -4.02 7.16 -10.06
C GLY A 97 -3.11 6.13 -10.73
N PRO A 98 -2.00 6.56 -11.37
CA PRO A 98 -1.07 5.61 -11.95
C PRO A 98 -0.35 4.77 -10.89
N GLY A 99 -0.63 3.47 -10.84
CA GLY A 99 0.03 2.53 -9.92
C GLY A 99 -0.70 2.44 -8.58
N ASP A 100 0.03 2.11 -7.52
CA ASP A 100 -0.58 1.95 -6.19
C ASP A 100 -1.16 3.27 -5.67
N ASP A 101 -2.34 3.20 -5.04
CA ASP A 101 -3.08 4.36 -4.56
C ASP A 101 -3.04 4.52 -3.05
N PHE A 102 -2.77 3.45 -2.32
CA PHE A 102 -2.63 3.47 -0.87
C PHE A 102 -1.73 2.36 -0.35
N ILE A 103 -1.28 2.51 0.90
CA ILE A 103 -0.38 1.59 1.59
C ILE A 103 -0.99 1.23 2.94
N VAL A 104 -0.95 -0.05 3.30
CA VAL A 104 -1.26 -0.56 4.63
C VAL A 104 0.03 -0.93 5.34
N PHE A 105 0.26 -0.36 6.51
CA PHE A 105 1.44 -0.60 7.34
C PHE A 105 1.10 -1.58 8.46
N GLU A 106 1.78 -2.72 8.42
CA GLU A 106 1.76 -3.75 9.46
C GLU A 106 3.09 -3.74 10.22
N ASN A 107 3.31 -4.70 11.10
CA ASN A 107 4.52 -4.90 11.86
C ASN A 107 5.43 -6.06 11.39
N ALA A 108 5.50 -6.35 10.10
CA ALA A 108 6.31 -7.46 9.60
C ALA A 108 7.80 -7.20 9.83
N PHE A 109 8.56 -8.24 10.19
CA PHE A 109 10.02 -8.15 10.36
C PHE A 109 10.71 -9.49 10.15
N HIS A 110 11.99 -9.45 9.81
CA HIS A 110 12.83 -10.63 9.64
C HIS A 110 13.18 -11.29 10.98
N VAL A 111 12.89 -12.58 11.09
CA VAL A 111 13.05 -13.37 12.30
C VAL A 111 14.53 -13.67 12.52
N ALA A 112 15.03 -13.35 13.71
CA ALA A 112 16.41 -13.62 14.14
C ALA A 112 17.50 -13.07 13.17
N GLY A 113 17.18 -12.02 12.41
CA GLY A 113 18.09 -11.40 11.44
C GLY A 113 18.28 -12.20 10.14
N ASN A 114 17.37 -13.14 9.84
CA ASN A 114 17.35 -13.87 8.57
C ASN A 114 16.39 -13.19 7.59
N ASP A 115 16.93 -12.58 6.53
CA ASP A 115 16.16 -11.89 5.48
C ASP A 115 15.30 -12.84 4.63
N GLU A 116 15.51 -14.16 4.72
CA GLU A 116 14.68 -15.18 4.08
C GLU A 116 13.49 -15.64 4.95
N ASP A 117 13.39 -15.20 6.20
CA ASP A 117 12.35 -15.63 7.14
C ASP A 117 11.68 -14.40 7.78
N THR A 118 10.51 -14.04 7.28
CA THR A 118 9.73 -12.89 7.76
C THR A 118 8.62 -13.38 8.70
N TRP A 119 8.47 -12.71 9.83
CA TRP A 119 7.27 -12.81 10.64
C TRP A 119 6.14 -12.14 9.90
N VAL A 120 5.22 -12.95 9.39
CA VAL A 120 4.13 -12.54 8.50
C VAL A 120 2.81 -12.82 9.20
N GLU A 121 1.98 -11.79 9.33
CA GLU A 121 0.62 -11.89 9.85
C GLU A 121 -0.34 -11.27 8.84
N LEU A 122 -0.88 -12.09 7.93
CA LEU A 122 -1.61 -11.59 6.77
C LEU A 122 -3.00 -11.06 7.10
N ALA A 123 -3.41 -10.03 6.37
CA ALA A 123 -4.79 -9.56 6.36
C ALA A 123 -5.37 -9.43 4.94
N GLU A 124 -6.68 -9.69 4.85
CA GLU A 124 -7.52 -9.31 3.71
C GLU A 124 -7.82 -7.80 3.77
N VAL A 125 -7.67 -7.13 2.64
CA VAL A 125 -7.97 -5.70 2.49
C VAL A 125 -9.18 -5.50 1.60
N SER A 126 -10.13 -4.69 2.06
CA SER A 126 -11.29 -4.26 1.29
C SER A 126 -11.43 -2.74 1.31
N VAL A 127 -11.95 -2.17 0.23
CA VAL A 127 -12.21 -0.74 0.09
C VAL A 127 -13.68 -0.47 -0.15
N SER A 128 -14.14 0.69 0.30
CA SER A 128 -15.49 1.18 0.06
C SER A 128 -15.53 2.71 -0.03
N MET A 129 -16.44 3.23 -0.85
CA MET A 129 -16.71 4.67 -0.88
C MET A 129 -17.85 5.07 0.09
N ASP A 130 -18.78 4.16 0.37
CA ASP A 130 -20.02 4.43 1.13
C ASP A 130 -20.15 3.66 2.45
N GLY A 131 -19.18 2.79 2.75
CA GLY A 131 -19.16 1.93 3.94
C GLY A 131 -20.13 0.74 3.88
N GLN A 132 -20.82 0.55 2.75
CA GLN A 132 -21.85 -0.48 2.57
C GLN A 132 -21.48 -1.48 1.48
N ILE A 133 -20.99 -0.98 0.33
CA ILE A 133 -20.53 -1.80 -0.78
C ILE A 133 -19.02 -1.90 -0.68
N TRP A 134 -18.53 -3.12 -0.50
CA TRP A 134 -17.13 -3.43 -0.30
C TRP A 134 -16.56 -4.16 -1.50
N HIS A 135 -15.39 -3.71 -1.95
CA HIS A 135 -14.57 -4.35 -2.99
C HIS A 135 -13.31 -4.89 -2.32
N THR A 136 -13.03 -6.17 -2.50
CA THR A 136 -12.00 -6.88 -1.73
C THR A 136 -10.89 -7.33 -2.67
N TYR A 137 -9.65 -7.02 -2.31
CA TYR A 137 -8.49 -7.51 -3.04
C TYR A 137 -8.42 -9.04 -2.94
N PRO A 138 -8.16 -9.75 -4.04
CA PRO A 138 -7.98 -11.19 -4.00
C PRO A 138 -6.65 -11.51 -3.32
N CYS A 139 -6.66 -11.55 -1.98
CA CYS A 139 -5.52 -11.95 -1.18
C CYS A 139 -5.21 -13.42 -1.46
N GLN A 140 -4.13 -13.66 -2.19
CA GLN A 140 -3.65 -15.01 -2.47
C GLN A 140 -2.83 -15.46 -1.27
N THR A 141 -3.13 -16.63 -0.71
CA THR A 141 -2.31 -17.26 0.32
C THR A 141 -1.83 -18.61 -0.22
N ILE A 142 -1.05 -18.56 -1.30
CA ILE A 142 -0.53 -19.77 -1.93
C ILE A 142 0.78 -20.13 -1.21
N ASP A 143 0.98 -21.40 -0.87
CA ASP A 143 2.29 -21.84 -0.36
C ASP A 143 3.33 -21.73 -1.50
N GLY A 144 4.21 -20.72 -1.47
CA GLY A 144 5.21 -20.46 -2.52
C GLY A 144 6.09 -19.21 -2.29
N PRO A 145 7.01 -18.85 -3.21
CA PRO A 145 7.89 -17.67 -3.09
C PRO A 145 7.12 -16.33 -3.27
N GLU A 146 7.79 -15.21 -2.97
CA GLU A 146 7.37 -13.78 -2.82
C GLU A 146 6.14 -13.23 -3.59
N GLU A 147 5.65 -13.86 -4.68
CA GLU A 147 4.34 -13.54 -5.28
C GLU A 147 3.14 -14.13 -4.51
N SER A 148 3.42 -14.88 -3.44
CA SER A 148 2.45 -15.71 -2.75
C SER A 148 1.43 -14.97 -1.89
N TRP A 149 1.59 -13.65 -1.71
CA TRP A 149 0.74 -12.78 -0.87
C TRP A 149 0.24 -11.52 -1.58
N SER A 150 0.25 -11.51 -2.92
CA SER A 150 -0.35 -10.42 -3.70
C SER A 150 -1.82 -10.19 -3.28
N GLY A 151 -2.18 -8.92 -3.08
CA GLY A 151 -3.52 -8.53 -2.60
C GLY A 151 -3.74 -8.72 -1.10
N CYS A 152 -2.73 -9.18 -0.35
CA CYS A 152 -2.73 -9.22 1.11
C CYS A 152 -1.87 -8.07 1.68
N ALA A 153 -2.17 -7.65 2.91
CA ALA A 153 -1.24 -6.90 3.74
C ALA A 153 -0.58 -7.84 4.77
N GLY A 154 0.50 -7.41 5.40
CA GLY A 154 1.13 -8.04 6.56
C GLY A 154 2.43 -8.79 6.27
N TRP A 155 3.17 -8.41 5.23
CA TRP A 155 4.40 -9.12 4.86
C TRP A 155 5.60 -8.23 4.49
N ASN A 156 5.39 -6.96 4.15
CA ASN A 156 6.49 -6.02 3.90
C ASN A 156 6.86 -5.24 5.18
N PRO A 157 8.11 -5.36 5.68
CA PRO A 157 8.54 -4.62 6.86
C PRO A 157 8.46 -3.11 6.68
N VAL A 158 8.17 -2.39 7.77
CA VAL A 158 8.00 -0.94 7.76
C VAL A 158 9.23 -0.25 8.35
N LEU A 159 9.83 0.64 7.57
CA LEU A 159 10.97 1.44 8.02
C LEU A 159 10.50 2.68 8.79
N PRO A 160 11.32 3.21 9.72
CA PRO A 160 11.04 4.51 10.33
C PRO A 160 10.94 5.57 9.24
N ILE A 161 9.84 6.33 9.21
CA ILE A 161 9.54 7.27 8.12
C ILE A 161 10.62 8.34 7.93
N GLU A 162 11.29 8.73 9.00
CA GLU A 162 12.40 9.69 8.99
C GLU A 162 13.72 9.12 8.47
N SER A 163 13.79 7.81 8.24
CA SER A 163 14.99 7.10 7.78
C SER A 163 15.01 6.83 6.28
N VAL A 164 13.93 7.17 5.57
CA VAL A 164 13.76 6.88 4.14
C VAL A 164 13.60 8.15 3.32
N ASP A 165 14.17 8.14 2.11
CA ASP A 165 14.09 9.27 1.17
C ASP A 165 12.96 9.11 0.14
N THR A 166 12.53 7.87 -0.12
CA THR A 166 11.53 7.55 -1.14
C THR A 166 10.41 6.72 -0.57
N LEU A 167 9.21 6.89 -1.14
CA LEU A 167 8.04 6.11 -0.75
C LEU A 167 8.31 4.60 -0.90
N GLY A 168 9.04 4.21 -1.95
CA GLY A 168 9.43 2.82 -2.23
C GLY A 168 10.19 2.14 -1.08
N ASP A 169 10.98 2.91 -0.32
CA ASP A 169 11.80 2.37 0.76
C ASP A 169 11.05 2.29 2.11
N LEU A 170 9.89 2.94 2.23
CA LEU A 170 9.12 2.99 3.49
C LEU A 170 8.59 1.62 3.91
N GLY A 171 8.38 0.73 2.94
CA GLY A 171 7.78 -0.59 3.15
C GLY A 171 6.25 -0.55 3.20
N GLY A 172 5.66 -1.50 3.93
CA GLY A 172 4.21 -1.72 3.93
C GLY A 172 3.70 -2.30 2.61
N ASP A 173 2.43 -2.70 2.62
CA ASP A 173 1.80 -3.40 1.50
C ASP A 173 0.91 -2.46 0.70
N ARG A 174 1.07 -2.49 -0.62
CA ARG A 174 0.52 -1.48 -1.54
C ARG A 174 -0.65 -2.01 -2.35
N PHE A 175 -1.55 -1.10 -2.70
CA PHE A 175 -2.83 -1.43 -3.32
C PHE A 175 -3.23 -0.40 -4.36
N ASP A 176 -3.50 -0.86 -5.59
CA ASP A 176 -4.03 -0.09 -6.72
C ASP A 176 -5.57 -0.25 -6.78
N LEU A 177 -6.34 0.83 -6.83
CA LEU A 177 -7.81 0.78 -6.92
C LEU A 177 -8.29 0.26 -8.28
N ALA A 178 -7.50 0.41 -9.34
CA ALA A 178 -7.80 -0.08 -10.68
C ALA A 178 -7.90 -1.61 -10.72
N ASP A 179 -7.17 -2.33 -9.86
CA ASP A 179 -7.27 -3.79 -9.71
C ASP A 179 -8.68 -4.24 -9.29
N LEU A 180 -9.42 -3.37 -8.59
CA LEU A 180 -10.81 -3.59 -8.18
C LEU A 180 -11.83 -2.94 -9.12
N GLY A 181 -11.38 -2.18 -10.11
CA GLY A 181 -12.23 -1.41 -11.03
C GLY A 181 -13.02 -0.30 -10.33
N VAL A 182 -12.50 0.25 -9.22
CA VAL A 182 -13.09 1.38 -8.51
C VAL A 182 -12.22 2.61 -8.70
N THR A 183 -12.82 3.80 -8.72
CA THR A 183 -12.08 5.04 -8.98
C THR A 183 -11.76 5.84 -7.72
N GLN A 184 -12.41 5.53 -6.60
CA GLN A 184 -12.24 6.21 -5.31
C GLN A 184 -12.58 5.28 -4.16
N ALA A 185 -11.91 5.50 -3.03
CA ALA A 185 -12.21 4.85 -1.76
C ALA A 185 -12.12 5.84 -0.61
N ARG A 186 -12.95 5.63 0.42
CA ARG A 186 -12.91 6.41 1.67
C ARG A 186 -12.64 5.52 2.88
N TYR A 187 -13.20 4.32 2.86
CA TYR A 187 -13.12 3.36 3.93
C TYR A 187 -12.21 2.21 3.53
N ILE A 188 -11.30 1.87 4.42
CA ILE A 188 -10.43 0.70 4.30
C ILE A 188 -10.82 -0.25 5.42
N ARG A 189 -11.14 -1.50 5.07
CA ARG A 189 -11.40 -2.58 6.01
C ARG A 189 -10.26 -3.57 5.92
N ILE A 190 -9.69 -3.89 7.07
CA ILE A 190 -8.58 -4.83 7.22
C ILE A 190 -9.06 -5.94 8.15
N ARG A 191 -8.92 -7.18 7.69
CA ARG A 191 -9.33 -8.36 8.44
C ARG A 191 -8.19 -9.36 8.50
N ASP A 192 -7.79 -9.71 9.72
CA ASP A 192 -6.81 -10.75 9.96
C ASP A 192 -7.25 -12.12 9.39
N LEU A 193 -6.31 -12.85 8.79
CA LEU A 193 -6.55 -14.15 8.16
C LEU A 193 -6.23 -15.35 9.05
N SER A 194 -5.62 -15.13 10.22
CA SER A 194 -5.30 -16.22 11.12
C SER A 194 -6.56 -16.85 11.72
N THR A 195 -6.49 -18.16 11.98
CA THR A 195 -7.62 -18.96 12.49
C THR A 195 -7.39 -19.51 13.90
N GLN A 196 -6.20 -19.28 14.45
CA GLN A 196 -5.76 -19.75 15.76
C GLN A 196 -4.81 -18.72 16.37
N SER A 197 -4.85 -18.54 17.68
CA SER A 197 -4.02 -17.54 18.36
C SER A 197 -3.66 -17.92 19.80
N ILE A 198 -2.57 -17.31 20.30
CA ILE A 198 -2.19 -17.30 21.72
C ILE A 198 -2.25 -15.85 22.19
N ALA A 199 -3.16 -15.53 23.10
CA ALA A 199 -3.28 -14.19 23.69
C ALA A 199 -2.01 -13.75 24.45
N PRO A 200 -1.72 -12.43 24.57
CA PRO A 200 -2.56 -11.29 24.21
C PRO A 200 -2.14 -10.55 22.91
N THR A 201 -1.27 -11.17 22.11
CA THR A 201 -0.75 -10.63 20.84
C THR A 201 -0.87 -11.72 19.78
N ALA A 202 -1.78 -11.53 18.83
CA ALA A 202 -1.93 -12.42 17.69
C ALA A 202 -2.62 -11.70 16.54
N GLY A 203 -2.35 -12.17 15.34
CA GLY A 203 -2.93 -11.64 14.12
C GLY A 203 -2.32 -10.29 13.74
N PHE A 204 -2.70 -9.81 12.57
CA PHE A 204 -2.22 -8.58 11.95
C PHE A 204 -2.02 -7.42 12.95
N ASP A 205 -0.81 -6.87 13.01
CA ASP A 205 -0.44 -5.74 13.86
C ASP A 205 -0.51 -4.42 13.08
N LEU A 206 -1.68 -3.78 13.06
CA LEU A 206 -1.88 -2.53 12.30
C LEU A 206 -1.13 -1.34 12.93
N ASP A 207 -0.30 -0.68 12.14
CA ASP A 207 0.38 0.58 12.45
C ASP A 207 -0.37 1.78 11.83
N ALA A 208 -0.52 1.80 10.50
CA ALA A 208 -1.13 2.93 9.81
C ALA A 208 -1.68 2.55 8.42
N VAL A 209 -2.41 3.48 7.81
CA VAL A 209 -2.75 3.44 6.38
C VAL A 209 -2.59 4.82 5.76
N ALA A 210 -1.90 4.88 4.62
CA ALA A 210 -1.63 6.11 3.89
C ALA A 210 -2.22 6.07 2.48
N ALA A 211 -2.75 7.20 2.01
CA ALA A 211 -3.09 7.39 0.59
C ALA A 211 -1.90 8.00 -0.15
N ILE A 212 -1.59 7.43 -1.30
CA ILE A 212 -0.61 7.90 -2.28
C ILE A 212 -1.28 8.88 -3.24
N HIS A 213 -2.44 8.50 -3.77
CA HIS A 213 -3.21 9.31 -4.70
C HIS A 213 -4.46 9.86 -4.04
N HIS A 214 -4.57 11.19 -4.04
CA HIS A 214 -5.71 11.93 -3.54
C HIS A 214 -5.89 13.25 -4.33
N PRO A 215 -7.09 13.88 -4.31
CA PRO A 215 -7.37 15.16 -4.94
C PRO A 215 -6.44 16.32 -4.54
#